data_AF-A0A833G0K4-F1
#
_entry.id   AF-A0A833G0K4-F1
#
_cell.length_a   1.000
_cell.length_b   1.000
_cell.length_c   1.000
_cell.angle_alpha   90.00
_cell.angle_beta   90.00
_cell.angle_gamma   90.00
#
_symmetry.space_group_name_H-M   'P 1'
#
loop_
_entity.id
_entity.type
_entity.pdbx_description
1 polymer ?
#
loop_
_entity_poly.entity_id
_entity_poly.type
_entity_poly.pdbx_seq_one_letter_code
_entity_poly.pdbx_strand_id
1 'polypeptide(L)' 'LRERLDPRPWMGCRPCFPDMLPVIGKAPRHEGLWFDFGHQHHGFTLGPVSGRLLAEMMTGEEPFTDPAPYRVERF' A
#
# COMPACT_ATOMS: atom_id res chain seq x y z
N LEU A 1 2.02 17.17 -33.54
CA LEU A 1 1.60 17.07 -32.13
C LEU A 1 1.09 18.43 -31.67
N ARG A 2 0.04 18.49 -30.83
CA ARG A 2 -0.42 19.76 -30.23
C ARG A 2 0.58 20.27 -29.18
N GLU A 3 0.49 21.56 -28.89
CA GLU A 3 1.26 22.19 -27.82
C GLU A 3 0.79 21.70 -26.43
N ARG A 4 1.71 21.67 -25.47
CA ARG A 4 1.46 21.15 -24.12
C ARG A 4 0.68 22.19 -23.30
N LEU A 5 -0.36 21.77 -22.59
CA LEU A 5 -1.20 22.68 -21.79
C LEU A 5 -0.50 23.17 -20.51
N ASP A 6 0.29 22.31 -19.88
CA ASP A 6 1.01 22.66 -18.65
C ASP A 6 2.40 23.23 -18.93
N PRO A 7 2.78 24.37 -18.33
CA PRO A 7 4.08 25.00 -18.55
C PRO A 7 5.24 24.21 -17.93
N ARG A 8 4.96 23.30 -16.99
CA ARG A 8 5.95 22.43 -16.34
C ARG A 8 5.42 21.01 -16.22
N PRO A 9 6.27 19.97 -16.36
CA PRO A 9 5.84 18.61 -16.11
C PRO A 9 5.45 18.41 -14.65
N TRP A 10 4.36 17.69 -14.42
CA TRP A 10 4.00 17.20 -13.10
C TRP A 10 4.95 16.10 -12.65
N MET A 11 5.23 16.03 -11.35
CA MET A 11 6.04 15.00 -10.71
C MET A 11 5.43 14.62 -9.35
N GLY A 12 5.52 13.33 -9.00
CA GLY A 12 5.13 12.82 -7.69
C GLY A 12 6.08 11.72 -7.21
N CYS A 13 6.32 11.65 -5.90
CA CYS A 13 7.16 10.61 -5.28
C CYS A 13 6.39 9.29 -5.20
N ARG A 14 7.10 8.18 -5.40
CA ARG A 14 6.55 6.82 -5.28
C ARG A 14 7.10 6.17 -4.01
N PRO A 15 6.26 5.88 -3.00
CA PRO A 15 6.73 5.17 -1.81
C PRO A 15 7.07 3.73 -2.22
N CYS A 16 8.33 3.32 -2.01
CA CYS A 16 8.85 2.04 -2.46
C CYS A 16 9.72 1.40 -1.38
N PHE A 17 9.52 0.10 -1.14
CA PHE A 17 10.36 -0.72 -0.31
C PHE A 17 11.35 -1.54 -1.15
N PRO A 18 12.50 -1.98 -0.59
CA PRO A 18 13.53 -2.72 -1.34
C PRO A 18 13.05 -4.02 -2.00
N ASP A 19 12.02 -4.66 -1.44
CA ASP A 19 11.45 -5.93 -1.90
C ASP A 19 10.27 -5.76 -2.88
N MET A 20 9.95 -4.52 -3.22
CA MET A 20 8.86 -4.15 -4.12
C MET A 20 7.44 -4.48 -3.62
N LEU A 21 7.26 -4.84 -2.35
CA LEU A 21 5.94 -5.12 -1.77
C LEU A 21 5.46 -3.95 -0.88
N PRO A 22 4.14 -3.70 -0.79
CA PRO A 22 3.62 -2.75 0.19
C PRO A 22 3.78 -3.29 1.61
N VAL A 23 3.72 -2.40 2.60
CA VAL A 23 3.50 -2.77 4.00
C VAL A 23 2.01 -2.65 4.29
N ILE A 24 1.40 -3.78 4.65
CA ILE A 24 -0.02 -3.89 5.01
C ILE A 24 -0.13 -4.74 6.29
N GLY A 25 -0.78 -4.22 7.32
CA GLY A 25 -1.03 -4.98 8.56
C GLY A 25 -0.88 -4.17 9.84
N LYS A 26 -0.91 -4.86 10.99
CA LYS A 26 -0.83 -4.24 12.32
C LYS A 26 0.56 -3.65 12.56
N ALA A 27 0.61 -2.51 13.25
CA ALA A 27 1.86 -1.97 13.77
C ALA A 27 2.27 -2.77 15.03
N PRO A 28 3.45 -3.44 15.04
CA PRO A 28 3.82 -4.36 16.12
C PRO A 28 4.03 -3.70 17.49
N ARG A 29 4.18 -2.37 17.53
CA ARG A 29 4.50 -1.60 18.75
C ARG A 29 3.40 -0.65 19.20
N HIS A 30 2.28 -0.58 18.49
CA HIS A 30 1.20 0.37 18.79
C HIS A 30 -0.14 -0.32 18.65
N GLU A 31 -0.85 -0.47 19.77
CA GLU A 31 -2.19 -1.03 19.78
C GLU A 31 -3.14 -0.14 18.95
N GLY A 32 -3.97 -0.78 18.12
CA GLY A 32 -4.94 -0.09 17.27
C GLY A 32 -4.38 0.60 16.04
N LEU A 33 -3.06 0.63 15.84
CA LEU A 33 -2.44 1.23 14.65
C LEU A 33 -2.23 0.18 13.54
N TRP A 34 -2.51 0.60 12.31
CA TRP A 34 -2.42 -0.22 11.11
C TRP A 34 -1.69 0.51 9.99
N PHE A 35 -1.03 -0.27 9.14
CA PHE A 35 -0.25 0.19 8.00
C PHE A 35 -0.90 -0.26 6.70
N ASP A 36 -0.89 0.64 5.71
CA ASP A 36 -1.21 0.37 4.30
C ASP A 36 -0.50 1.41 3.43
N PHE A 37 0.76 1.15 3.07
CA PHE A 37 1.58 2.06 2.27
C PHE A 37 2.70 1.34 1.50
N GLY A 38 3.34 2.02 0.56
CA GLY A 38 4.46 1.46 -0.20
C GLY A 38 4.09 0.79 -1.52
N HIS A 39 2.91 1.06 -2.07
CA HIS A 39 2.41 0.47 -3.34
C HIS A 39 3.07 1.01 -4.62
N GLN A 40 4.11 1.84 -4.50
CA GLN A 40 4.88 2.36 -5.63
C GLN A 40 4.02 3.01 -6.72
N HIS A 41 4.10 2.49 -7.95
CA HIS A 41 3.35 2.92 -9.12
C HIS A 41 2.02 2.15 -9.29
N HIS A 42 1.74 1.18 -8.42
CA HIS A 42 0.53 0.36 -8.45
C HIS A 42 -0.52 0.79 -7.42
N GLY A 43 -0.31 1.87 -6.67
CA GLY A 43 -1.22 2.32 -5.61
C GLY A 43 -2.66 2.53 -6.08
N PHE A 44 -2.87 3.09 -7.27
CA PHE A 44 -4.23 3.29 -7.79
C PHE A 44 -4.92 1.97 -8.16
N THR A 45 -4.17 1.00 -8.68
CA THR A 45 -4.68 -0.33 -9.02
C THR A 45 -4.94 -1.18 -7.79
N LEU A 46 -4.03 -1.16 -6.82
CA LEU A 46 -4.06 -2.05 -5.66
C LEU A 46 -4.79 -1.47 -4.46
N GLY A 47 -5.01 -0.16 -4.38
CA GLY A 47 -5.69 0.50 -3.27
C GLY A 47 -7.00 -0.19 -2.84
N PRO A 48 -7.93 -0.50 -3.77
CA PRO A 48 -9.18 -1.17 -3.40
C PRO A 48 -8.99 -2.55 -2.76
N VAL A 49 -8.07 -3.37 -3.28
CA VAL A 49 -7.84 -4.72 -2.77
C VAL A 49 -7.00 -4.72 -1.49
N SER A 50 -6.06 -3.79 -1.35
CA SER A 50 -5.32 -3.57 -0.09
C SER A 50 -6.25 -3.11 1.03
N GLY A 51 -7.17 -2.19 0.75
CA GLY A 51 -8.18 -1.75 1.72
C GLY A 51 -9.11 -2.87 2.15
N ARG A 52 -9.54 -3.74 1.21
CA ARG A 52 -10.30 -4.96 1.54
C ARG A 52 -9.52 -5.89 2.45
N LEU A 53 -8.27 -6.21 2.09
CA LEU A 53 -7.40 -7.08 2.90
C LEU A 53 -7.25 -6.53 4.32
N LEU A 54 -7.04 -5.21 4.44
CA LEU A 54 -6.90 -4.53 5.72
C LEU A 54 -8.18 -4.62 6.56
N ALA A 55 -9.35 -4.41 5.94
CA ALA A 55 -10.64 -4.52 6.62
C ALA A 55 -10.90 -5.93 7.14
N GLU A 56 -10.66 -6.97 6.32
CA GLU A 56 -10.81 -8.38 6.71
C GLU A 56 -9.92 -8.70 7.94
N MET A 57 -8.65 -8.26 7.91
CA MET A 57 -7.74 -8.43 9.05
C MET A 57 -8.19 -7.66 10.31
N MET A 58 -8.77 -6.47 10.14
CA MET A 58 -9.24 -5.63 11.25
C MET A 58 -10.48 -6.20 11.94
N THR A 59 -11.39 -6.81 11.17
CA THR A 59 -12.65 -7.39 11.69
C THR A 59 -12.50 -8.85 12.12
N GLY A 60 -11.36 -9.48 11.83
CA GLY A 60 -11.11 -10.89 12.15
C GLY A 60 -11.75 -11.86 11.16
N GLU A 61 -12.09 -11.38 9.96
CA GLU A 61 -12.53 -12.22 8.85
C GLU A 61 -11.35 -12.98 8.23
N GLU A 62 -11.63 -14.06 7.50
CA GLU A 62 -10.60 -14.79 6.74
C GLU A 62 -10.12 -13.91 5.57
N PRO A 63 -8.82 -13.55 5.51
CA PRO A 63 -8.28 -12.76 4.42
C PRO A 63 -8.41 -13.46 3.07
N PHE A 64 -8.75 -12.74 2.00
CA PHE A 64 -8.83 -13.33 0.65
C PHE A 64 -7.47 -13.83 0.11
N THR A 65 -6.37 -13.43 0.73
CA THR A 65 -5.01 -13.86 0.41
C THR A 65 -4.14 -13.80 1.67
N ASP A 66 -3.04 -14.57 1.70
CA ASP A 66 -2.12 -14.58 2.84
C ASP A 66 -1.49 -13.19 3.05
N PRO A 67 -1.71 -12.54 4.22
CA PRO A 67 -1.15 -11.23 4.49
C PRO A 67 0.31 -11.27 4.95
N ALA A 68 0.88 -12.44 5.26
CA ALA A 68 2.21 -12.57 5.83
C ALA A 68 3.33 -11.86 5.02
N PRO A 69 3.34 -11.90 3.68
CA PRO A 69 4.38 -11.21 2.88
C PRO A 69 4.36 -9.68 3.02
N TYR A 70 3.24 -9.08 3.43
CA TYR A 70 3.07 -7.61 3.51
C TYR A 70 3.36 -7.05 4.90
N ARG A 71 3.70 -7.89 5.87
CA ARG A 71 4.00 -7.47 7.24
C ARG A 71 5.24 -6.59 7.34
N VAL A 72 5.23 -5.62 8.25
CA VAL A 72 6.35 -4.68 8.43
C VAL A 72 7.60 -5.36 9.00
N GLU A 73 7.42 -6.46 9.73
CA GLU A 73 8.47 -7.21 10.42
C GLU A 73 9.41 -7.98 9.47
N ARG A 74 9.20 -7.87 8.17
CA ARG A 74 10.16 -8.34 7.16
C ARG A 74 11.39 -7.43 7.00
N PHE A 75 11.42 -6.28 7.70
CA PHE A 75 12.52 -5.32 7.75
C PHE A 75 13.02 -5.11 9.19
#